data_AF-A0A1I7MQX2-F1
#
_entry.id   AF-A0A1I7MQX2-F1
#
_cell.length_a   1.000
_cell.length_b   1.000
_cell.length_c   1.000
_cell.angle_alpha   90.00
_cell.angle_beta   90.00
_cell.angle_gamma   90.00
#
_symmetry.space_group_name_H-M   'P 1'
#
loop_
_entity.id
_entity.type
_entity.pdbx_description
1 polymer ?
#
loop_
_entity_poly.entity_id
_entity_poly.type
_entity_poly.pdbx_seq_one_letter_code
_entity_poly.pdbx_strand_id
1 'polypeptide(L)'
;MVLTASLAACGNTADTDDDATTPNAGTETTAAAESTAPADDDADHDSTDAAGTAGALSVSVQGQGVKALVLDDSDSSGEATALDGKLISGPGGCFAVQPGGQPELLLLGDDTEIGQNPPTLTLDDGTAIKVGDQLNATGVQVNVADVEGIPQQCFQGAADTAWVLQD
;
A
#
# COMPACT_ATOMS: atom_id res chain seq x y z
N MET A 1 -50.98 -8.69 -10.53
CA MET A 1 -50.58 -9.01 -11.91
C MET A 1 -49.10 -9.36 -11.86
N VAL A 2 -48.78 -10.64 -12.09
CA VAL A 2 -47.42 -11.19 -12.08
C VAL A 2 -46.87 -11.05 -13.50
N LEU A 3 -45.67 -10.48 -13.67
CA LEU A 3 -44.93 -10.57 -14.93
C LEU A 3 -43.53 -11.12 -14.67
N THR A 4 -43.25 -12.13 -15.48
CA THR A 4 -42.19 -13.14 -15.44
C THR A 4 -40.85 -12.61 -15.96
N ALA A 5 -39.78 -13.20 -15.41
CA ALA A 5 -38.39 -13.05 -15.82
C ALA A 5 -38.12 -13.55 -17.26
N SER A 6 -37.05 -13.06 -17.87
CA SER A 6 -36.42 -13.67 -19.05
C SER A 6 -34.90 -13.50 -18.96
N LEU A 7 -34.20 -14.63 -18.81
CA LEU A 7 -32.75 -14.77 -18.85
C LEU A 7 -32.30 -14.80 -20.32
N ALA A 8 -31.40 -13.90 -20.72
CA ALA A 8 -30.70 -14.00 -21.99
C ALA A 8 -29.32 -14.62 -21.76
N ALA A 9 -29.22 -15.91 -22.01
CA ALA A 9 -27.96 -16.62 -22.22
C ALA A 9 -27.54 -16.44 -23.68
N CYS A 10 -26.42 -15.77 -23.93
CA CYS A 10 -25.76 -15.78 -25.24
C CYS A 10 -24.55 -16.70 -25.16
N GLY A 11 -24.76 -17.97 -25.49
CA GLY A 11 -23.71 -18.81 -26.03
C GLY A 11 -23.64 -18.58 -27.53
N ASN A 12 -22.44 -18.44 -28.10
CA ASN A 12 -22.23 -18.69 -29.52
C ASN A 12 -20.87 -19.34 -29.77
N THR A 13 -20.97 -20.56 -30.27
CA THR A 13 -19.94 -21.55 -30.63
C THR A 13 -19.32 -21.28 -32.00
N ALA A 14 -18.04 -21.62 -32.18
CA ALA A 14 -17.40 -22.32 -33.32
C ALA A 14 -15.87 -22.41 -33.01
N ASP A 15 -15.23 -23.57 -32.79
CA ASP A 15 -14.77 -24.62 -33.76
C ASP A 15 -14.03 -24.02 -34.97
N THR A 16 -12.87 -24.43 -35.52
CA THR A 16 -11.76 -25.41 -35.31
C THR A 16 -10.72 -25.03 -36.42
N ASP A 17 -9.39 -25.13 -36.25
CA ASP A 17 -8.45 -26.14 -36.84
C ASP A 17 -7.11 -25.35 -37.04
N ASP A 18 -6.01 -25.70 -36.37
CA ASP A 18 -4.88 -26.52 -36.86
C ASP A 18 -4.25 -26.04 -38.19
N ASP A 19 -3.08 -25.40 -38.10
CA ASP A 19 -2.07 -25.45 -39.15
C ASP A 19 -0.67 -25.44 -38.52
N ALA A 20 0.08 -26.51 -38.78
CA ALA A 20 1.41 -26.77 -38.29
C ALA A 20 2.45 -26.51 -39.39
N THR A 21 3.50 -25.73 -39.10
CA THR A 21 4.89 -25.74 -39.65
C THR A 21 5.52 -24.37 -39.29
N THR A 22 6.74 -24.16 -38.79
CA THR A 22 8.05 -24.81 -38.95
C THR A 22 8.98 -24.20 -37.88
N PRO A 23 9.95 -24.93 -37.28
CA PRO A 23 10.94 -24.33 -36.38
C PRO A 23 12.08 -23.69 -37.19
N ASN A 24 12.26 -22.37 -37.09
CA ASN A 24 13.41 -21.71 -37.69
C ASN A 24 14.59 -21.73 -36.70
N ALA A 25 15.48 -22.69 -36.89
CA ALA A 25 16.81 -22.69 -36.33
C ALA A 25 17.69 -21.70 -37.12
N GLY A 26 18.24 -20.72 -36.42
CA GLY A 26 19.32 -19.86 -36.92
C GLY A 26 20.42 -19.81 -35.87
N THR A 27 21.50 -20.54 -36.12
CA THR A 27 22.72 -20.58 -35.30
C THR A 27 23.89 -20.27 -36.22
N GLU A 28 24.57 -19.13 -36.04
CA GLU A 28 25.96 -18.85 -36.48
C GLU A 28 26.51 -17.75 -35.51
N THR A 29 27.50 -18.01 -34.62
CA THR A 29 28.99 -18.01 -34.82
C THR A 29 29.58 -16.57 -34.71
N THR A 30 30.66 -16.17 -34.00
CA THR A 30 31.71 -16.74 -33.12
C THR A 30 32.63 -15.61 -32.58
N ALA A 31 33.25 -15.82 -31.40
CA ALA A 31 34.54 -15.31 -30.84
C ALA A 31 34.79 -13.78 -30.70
N ALA A 32 35.12 -13.20 -29.53
CA ALA A 32 36.18 -13.38 -28.51
C ALA A 32 37.28 -12.30 -28.63
N ALA A 33 37.50 -11.52 -27.56
CA ALA A 33 38.82 -11.07 -27.11
C ALA A 33 38.75 -10.35 -25.76
N GLU A 34 39.74 -10.65 -24.93
CA GLU A 34 39.95 -10.26 -23.54
C GLU A 34 40.60 -8.87 -23.38
N SER A 35 40.73 -8.48 -22.09
CA SER A 35 41.55 -7.40 -21.51
C SER A 35 40.96 -5.99 -21.64
N THR A 36 40.72 -5.25 -20.55
CA THR A 36 41.76 -4.76 -19.65
C THR A 36 41.13 -4.22 -18.35
N ALA A 37 41.57 -4.71 -17.19
CA ALA A 37 41.66 -3.92 -15.94
C ALA A 37 43.14 -3.47 -15.82
N PRO A 38 43.55 -2.43 -15.06
CA PRO A 38 42.97 -1.85 -13.82
C PRO A 38 42.82 -0.29 -13.95
N ALA A 39 42.57 0.59 -12.98
CA ALA A 39 42.70 0.63 -11.53
C ALA A 39 41.81 1.78 -10.98
N ASP A 40 41.54 1.69 -9.68
CA ASP A 40 41.33 2.76 -8.68
C ASP A 40 40.92 4.17 -9.17
N ASP A 41 39.71 4.59 -8.79
CA ASP A 41 39.53 5.92 -8.22
C ASP A 41 38.64 5.78 -6.98
N ASP A 42 39.34 5.87 -5.85
CA ASP A 42 38.86 6.07 -4.50
C ASP A 42 38.11 7.42 -4.48
N ALA A 43 36.78 7.36 -4.60
CA ALA A 43 35.90 8.42 -4.19
C ALA A 43 34.92 7.85 -3.19
N ASP A 44 35.46 7.66 -2.00
CA ASP A 44 34.82 7.74 -0.70
C ASP A 44 33.84 8.93 -0.69
N HIS A 45 32.63 8.69 -1.17
CA HIS A 45 31.45 9.38 -0.69
C HIS A 45 30.70 8.37 0.14
N ASP A 46 31.16 8.23 1.40
CA ASP A 46 30.35 8.45 2.59
C ASP A 46 28.95 8.95 2.22
N SER A 47 28.12 8.04 1.72
CA SER A 47 26.69 8.13 1.93
C SER A 47 26.60 7.81 3.40
N THR A 48 26.76 8.86 4.21
CA THR A 48 26.48 8.82 5.62
C THR A 48 25.11 8.18 5.68
N ASP A 49 25.14 6.92 6.11
CA ASP A 49 24.01 6.15 6.56
C ASP A 49 23.48 6.94 7.75
N ALA A 50 22.74 7.99 7.43
CA ALA A 50 21.77 8.55 8.32
C ALA A 50 20.54 7.65 8.25
N ALA A 51 20.72 6.34 8.47
CA ALA A 51 19.89 5.69 9.46
C ALA A 51 20.16 6.43 10.78
N GLY A 52 19.60 7.64 10.88
CA GLY A 52 18.97 7.99 12.13
C GLY A 52 18.12 6.77 12.43
N THR A 53 18.50 6.03 13.47
CA THR A 53 17.63 5.06 14.10
C THR A 53 16.42 5.87 14.56
N ALA A 54 15.52 6.18 13.63
CA ALA A 54 14.14 6.45 13.95
C ALA A 54 13.75 5.19 14.72
N GLY A 55 13.48 5.35 16.02
CA GLY A 55 12.97 4.24 16.81
C GLY A 55 11.81 3.65 16.03
N ALA A 56 11.86 2.34 15.78
CA ALA A 56 10.83 1.70 14.97
C ALA A 56 9.46 2.04 15.58
N LEU A 57 8.57 2.62 14.77
CA LEU A 57 7.26 3.02 15.24
C LEU A 57 6.51 1.75 15.64
N SER A 58 5.96 1.70 16.84
CA SER A 58 5.21 0.53 17.30
C SER A 58 3.72 0.82 17.22
N VAL A 59 2.95 -0.16 16.70
CA VAL A 59 1.49 -0.04 16.62
C VAL A 59 0.78 -1.23 17.26
N SER A 60 -0.33 -0.91 17.89
CA SER A 60 -1.33 -1.85 18.38
C SER A 60 -2.55 -1.88 17.47
N VAL A 61 -3.19 -3.05 17.36
CA VAL A 61 -4.38 -3.23 16.53
C VAL A 61 -5.64 -3.06 17.36
N GLN A 62 -6.54 -2.19 16.91
CA GLN A 62 -7.84 -1.96 17.54
C GLN A 62 -9.01 -2.22 16.57
N GLY A 63 -10.21 -2.44 17.12
CA GLY A 63 -11.43 -2.67 16.36
C GLY A 63 -11.77 -4.15 16.10
N GLN A 64 -13.07 -4.45 16.04
CA GLN A 64 -13.61 -5.80 15.83
C GLN A 64 -14.06 -6.06 14.37
N GLY A 65 -13.91 -5.06 13.49
CA GLY A 65 -14.37 -5.10 12.09
C GLY A 65 -13.25 -4.62 11.19
N VAL A 66 -13.35 -3.37 10.72
CA VAL A 66 -12.17 -2.68 10.18
C VAL A 66 -11.19 -2.48 11.33
N LYS A 67 -9.93 -2.78 11.08
CA LYS A 67 -8.83 -2.74 12.05
C LYS A 67 -8.13 -1.39 11.96
N ALA A 68 -8.00 -0.72 13.07
CA ALA A 68 -7.14 0.45 13.21
C ALA A 68 -5.75 0.03 13.67
N LEU A 69 -4.73 0.64 13.10
CA LEU A 69 -3.35 0.55 13.57
C LEU A 69 -3.12 1.82 14.38
N VAL A 70 -3.06 1.69 15.70
CA VAL A 70 -2.93 2.81 16.63
C VAL A 70 -1.51 2.82 17.15
N LEU A 71 -0.83 3.95 17.07
CA LEU A 71 0.51 4.12 17.58
C LEU A 71 0.53 3.89 19.10
N ASP A 72 1.53 3.14 19.57
CA ASP A 72 1.77 2.98 21.00
C ASP A 72 2.44 4.23 21.61
N ASP A 73 3.12 5.02 20.76
CA ASP A 73 3.79 6.28 21.10
C ASP A 73 3.48 7.32 20.01
N SER A 74 2.98 8.49 20.41
CA SER A 74 2.42 9.50 19.50
C SER A 74 3.51 10.31 18.76
N ASP A 75 4.78 10.13 19.11
CA ASP A 75 5.91 10.84 18.52
C ASP A 75 6.31 10.24 17.16
N SER A 76 5.71 10.76 16.08
CA SER A 76 6.22 10.54 14.73
C SER A 76 7.11 11.71 14.31
N SER A 77 8.39 11.43 14.06
CA SER A 77 9.33 12.45 13.56
C SER A 77 9.22 12.55 12.04
N GLY A 78 8.82 13.72 11.53
CA GLY A 78 8.82 14.00 10.09
C GLY A 78 8.14 15.31 9.74
N GLU A 79 8.25 15.70 8.48
CA GLU A 79 7.52 16.87 7.94
C GLU A 79 6.09 16.45 7.59
N ALA A 80 5.12 17.05 8.28
CA ALA A 80 3.71 16.82 7.99
C ALA A 80 3.36 17.38 6.60
N THR A 81 2.68 16.56 5.80
CA THR A 81 2.22 16.93 4.46
C THR A 81 0.72 16.67 4.33
N ALA A 82 0.08 17.36 3.38
CA ALA A 82 -1.35 17.19 3.13
C ALA A 82 -1.61 15.79 2.56
N LEU A 83 -2.57 15.10 3.17
CA LEU A 83 -3.07 13.80 2.77
C LEU A 83 -4.51 13.95 2.30
N ASP A 84 -4.70 13.79 0.98
CA ASP A 84 -6.01 13.82 0.35
C ASP A 84 -6.29 12.47 -0.32
N GLY A 85 -7.37 11.81 0.08
CA GLY A 85 -7.77 10.55 -0.54
C GLY A 85 -9.08 9.99 0.00
N LYS A 86 -9.55 8.88 -0.57
CA LYS A 86 -10.73 8.19 -0.03
C LYS A 86 -10.31 7.33 1.16
N LEU A 87 -11.00 7.47 2.29
CA LEU A 87 -10.87 6.53 3.40
C LEU A 87 -11.50 5.20 3.00
N ILE A 88 -10.76 4.10 3.11
CA ILE A 88 -11.23 2.76 2.72
C ILE A 88 -10.94 1.73 3.82
N SER A 89 -11.65 0.61 3.76
CA SER A 89 -11.19 -0.63 4.38
C SER A 89 -10.18 -1.27 3.43
N GLY A 90 -8.90 -1.05 3.72
CA GLY A 90 -7.78 -1.55 2.95
C GLY A 90 -7.53 -3.05 3.11
N PRO A 91 -6.34 -3.52 2.65
CA PRO A 91 -5.98 -4.92 2.72
C PRO A 91 -6.00 -5.44 4.15
N GLY A 92 -6.36 -6.72 4.31
CA GLY A 92 -6.52 -7.34 5.63
C GLY A 92 -7.63 -6.75 6.50
N GLY A 93 -8.45 -5.86 5.94
CA GLY A 93 -9.50 -5.14 6.65
C GLY A 93 -8.98 -3.99 7.50
N CYS A 94 -7.80 -3.43 7.20
CA CYS A 94 -7.21 -2.35 8.00
C CYS A 94 -7.57 -0.97 7.41
N PHE A 95 -7.68 0.07 8.23
CA PHE A 95 -7.92 1.42 7.71
C PHE A 95 -6.79 1.83 6.77
N ALA A 96 -7.17 2.35 5.61
CA ALA A 96 -6.24 2.80 4.59
C ALA A 96 -6.82 4.00 3.86
N VAL A 97 -5.95 4.79 3.26
CA VAL A 97 -6.30 5.89 2.36
C VAL A 97 -5.95 5.49 0.93
N GLN A 98 -6.80 5.90 -0.02
CA GLN A 98 -6.53 5.68 -1.44
C GLN A 98 -6.48 7.03 -2.16
N PRO A 99 -5.28 7.60 -2.38
CA PRO A 99 -5.10 8.88 -3.10
C PRO A 99 -5.22 8.74 -4.63
N GLY A 100 -5.77 7.63 -5.14
CA GLY A 100 -5.95 7.35 -6.58
C GLY A 100 -5.07 6.23 -7.13
N GLY A 101 -4.18 5.66 -6.30
CA GLY A 101 -3.33 4.52 -6.64
C GLY A 101 -3.57 3.30 -5.74
N GLN A 102 -2.48 2.72 -5.27
CA GLN A 102 -2.51 1.62 -4.31
C GLN A 102 -2.95 2.13 -2.92
N PRO A 103 -3.69 1.34 -2.13
CA PRO A 103 -4.02 1.69 -0.76
C PRO A 103 -2.79 1.91 0.10
N GLU A 104 -2.74 3.01 0.84
CA GLU A 104 -1.69 3.31 1.82
C GLU A 104 -2.28 3.14 3.22
N LEU A 105 -1.58 2.45 4.12
CA LEU A 105 -2.10 2.16 5.46
C LEU A 105 -2.17 3.45 6.30
N LEU A 106 -3.18 3.54 7.16
CA LEU A 106 -3.30 4.61 8.15
C LEU A 106 -2.83 4.11 9.52
N LEU A 107 -1.87 4.83 10.08
CA LEU A 107 -1.43 4.73 11.47
C LEU A 107 -2.03 5.93 12.21
N LEU A 108 -2.75 5.65 13.29
CA LEU A 108 -3.56 6.62 14.01
C LEU A 108 -2.90 6.94 15.34
N GLY A 109 -3.05 8.19 15.80
CA GLY A 109 -2.72 8.56 17.18
C GLY A 109 -3.67 7.90 18.18
N ASP A 110 -3.29 7.94 19.47
CA ASP A 110 -4.09 7.38 20.57
C ASP A 110 -5.38 8.17 20.86
N ASP A 111 -5.46 9.38 20.32
CA ASP A 111 -6.57 10.33 20.38
C ASP A 111 -7.64 10.11 19.29
N THR A 112 -7.35 9.30 18.27
CA THR A 112 -8.32 8.98 17.21
C THR A 112 -9.37 7.97 17.70
N GLU A 113 -10.66 8.33 17.61
CA GLU A 113 -11.75 7.40 17.95
C GLU A 113 -12.21 6.59 16.74
N ILE A 114 -12.54 5.30 16.97
CA ILE A 114 -12.97 4.39 15.91
C ILE A 114 -14.43 3.97 16.12
N GLY A 115 -15.31 4.42 15.23
CA GLY A 115 -16.69 3.97 15.12
C GLY A 115 -16.80 2.69 14.29
N GLN A 116 -17.66 1.74 14.69
CA GLN A 116 -17.72 0.41 14.06
C GLN A 116 -18.88 0.21 13.06
N ASN A 117 -19.94 1.02 13.12
CA ASN A 117 -21.12 0.82 12.29
C ASN A 117 -21.85 2.13 11.92
N PRO A 118 -21.58 2.69 10.72
CA PRO A 118 -20.56 2.26 9.76
C PRO A 118 -19.14 2.49 10.30
N PRO A 119 -18.11 1.77 9.78
CA PRO A 119 -16.72 2.04 10.12
C PRO A 119 -16.38 3.53 9.89
N THR A 120 -15.93 4.20 10.93
CA THR A 120 -15.73 5.66 10.97
C THR A 120 -14.47 5.96 11.76
N LEU A 121 -13.65 6.91 11.30
CA LEU A 121 -12.58 7.52 12.07
C LEU A 121 -13.05 8.90 12.54
N THR A 122 -12.86 9.21 13.81
CA THR A 122 -13.06 10.56 14.34
C THR A 122 -11.70 11.11 14.73
N LEU A 123 -11.30 12.19 14.06
CA LEU A 123 -10.05 12.91 14.33
C LEU A 123 -10.17 13.72 15.64
N ASP A 124 -9.06 14.28 16.12
CA ASP A 124 -8.99 15.05 17.37
C ASP A 124 -9.95 16.26 17.37
N ASP A 125 -10.11 16.89 16.20
CA ASP A 125 -10.96 18.06 15.96
C ASP A 125 -12.46 17.72 16.02
N GLY A 126 -12.80 16.44 16.22
CA GLY A 126 -14.15 15.90 16.26
C GLY A 126 -14.74 15.59 14.89
N THR A 127 -13.97 15.72 13.80
CA THR A 127 -14.40 15.42 12.45
C THR A 127 -14.52 13.90 12.27
N ALA A 128 -15.75 13.43 12.03
CA ALA A 128 -16.04 12.02 11.81
C ALA A 128 -16.11 11.69 10.30
N ILE A 129 -15.25 10.77 9.87
CA ILE A 129 -15.01 10.40 8.46
C ILE A 129 -15.31 8.91 8.29
N LYS A 130 -16.28 8.57 7.45
CA LYS A 130 -16.68 7.17 7.24
C LYS A 130 -15.83 6.52 6.18
N VAL A 131 -15.68 5.20 6.26
CA VAL A 131 -15.19 4.42 5.14
C VAL A 131 -16.05 4.67 3.91
N GLY A 132 -15.40 5.08 2.82
CA GLY A 132 -16.01 5.48 1.57
C GLY A 132 -16.04 6.99 1.34
N ASP A 133 -15.83 7.80 2.38
CA ASP A 133 -15.81 9.26 2.29
C ASP A 133 -14.41 9.79 1.97
N GLN A 134 -14.34 11.07 1.62
CA GLN A 134 -13.09 11.78 1.39
C GLN A 134 -12.44 12.10 2.76
N LEU A 135 -11.19 11.68 2.92
CA LEU A 135 -10.28 12.10 3.98
C LEU A 135 -9.45 13.28 3.44
N ASN A 136 -9.40 14.36 4.22
CA ASN A 136 -8.46 15.46 4.02
C ASN A 136 -7.84 15.72 5.39
N ALA A 137 -6.59 15.32 5.56
CA ALA A 137 -5.87 15.40 6.83
C ALA A 137 -4.42 15.80 6.55
N THR A 138 -3.65 15.99 7.62
CA THR A 138 -2.19 16.08 7.53
C THR A 138 -1.55 14.84 8.12
N GLY A 139 -0.37 14.48 7.63
CA GLY A 139 0.34 13.32 8.16
C GLY A 139 1.78 13.24 7.70
N VAL A 140 2.51 12.34 8.33
CA VAL A 140 3.88 11.97 7.96
C VAL A 140 3.84 10.63 7.25
N GLN A 141 4.42 10.58 6.05
CA GLN A 141 4.59 9.32 5.35
C GLN A 141 5.80 8.57 5.90
N VAL A 142 5.63 7.29 6.22
CA VAL A 142 6.66 6.41 6.74
C VAL A 142 6.72 5.11 5.93
N ASN A 143 7.86 4.43 5.94
CA ASN A 143 7.96 3.11 5.34
C ASN A 143 7.31 2.07 6.27
N VAL A 144 6.49 1.17 5.71
CA VAL A 144 5.86 0.09 6.48
C VAL A 144 6.90 -0.83 7.11
N ALA A 145 8.07 -0.99 6.49
CA ALA A 145 9.17 -1.80 7.03
C ALA A 145 9.77 -1.25 8.33
N ASP A 146 9.59 0.05 8.59
CA ASP A 146 10.10 0.73 9.79
C ASP A 146 9.06 0.73 10.94
N VAL A 147 7.93 0.05 10.75
CA VAL A 147 6.82 0.01 11.71
C VAL A 147 6.62 -1.43 12.22
N GLU A 148 6.71 -1.59 13.52
CA GLU A 148 6.50 -2.87 14.21
C GLU A 148 5.04 -3.06 14.63
N GLY A 149 4.59 -4.31 14.70
CA GLY A 149 3.24 -4.66 15.18
C GLY A 149 2.15 -4.67 14.10
N ILE A 150 2.44 -4.21 12.88
CA ILE A 150 1.48 -4.29 11.77
C ILE A 150 1.23 -5.77 11.41
N PRO A 151 -0.03 -6.26 11.47
CA PRO A 151 -0.34 -7.62 11.08
C PRO A 151 -0.08 -7.88 9.59
N GLN A 152 0.41 -9.07 9.27
CA GLN A 152 0.78 -9.42 7.88
C GLN A 152 -0.34 -9.24 6.86
N GLN A 153 -1.59 -9.45 7.25
CA GLN A 153 -2.72 -9.25 6.35
C GLN A 153 -2.92 -7.78 5.94
N CYS A 154 -2.50 -6.80 6.75
CA CYS A 154 -2.75 -5.38 6.48
C CYS A 154 -1.92 -4.86 5.29
N PHE A 155 -0.71 -5.40 5.07
CA PHE A 155 0.18 -4.91 4.02
C PHE A 155 0.13 -5.75 2.72
N GLN A 156 -0.61 -6.85 2.67
CA GLN A 156 -0.75 -7.65 1.45
C GLN A 156 -1.58 -6.92 0.38
N GLY A 157 -0.90 -6.17 -0.49
CA GLY A 157 -1.54 -5.35 -1.54
C GLY A 157 -1.68 -3.87 -1.16
N ALA A 158 -1.16 -3.46 -0.01
CA ALA A 158 -0.94 -2.04 0.31
C ALA A 158 0.35 -1.55 -0.35
N ALA A 159 0.51 -0.24 -0.45
CA ALA A 159 1.80 0.36 -0.78
C ALA A 159 2.84 0.02 0.31
N ASP A 160 4.12 0.18 -0.03
CA ASP A 160 5.23 0.05 0.93
C ASP A 160 5.29 1.22 1.93
N THR A 161 4.39 2.20 1.77
CA THR A 161 4.25 3.39 2.62
C THR A 161 2.97 3.34 3.46
N ALA A 162 3.06 3.92 4.65
CA ALA A 162 1.94 4.21 5.52
C ALA A 162 1.94 5.70 5.88
N TRP A 163 0.77 6.21 6.26
CA TRP A 163 0.59 7.55 6.76
C TRP A 163 0.34 7.51 8.24
N VAL A 164 1.18 8.19 9.01
CA VAL A 164 0.87 8.58 10.37
C VAL A 164 0.05 9.86 10.30
N LEU A 165 -1.20 9.82 10.74
CA LEU A 165 -2.01 11.04 10.84
C LEU A 165 -1.41 11.95 11.91
N GLN A 166 -1.24 13.21 11.54
CA GLN A 166 -0.86 14.29 12.44
C GLN A 166 -2.02 15.26 12.47
N ASP A 167 -2.69 15.25 13.60
CA ASP A 167 -3.83 16.06 13.98
C ASP A 167 -3.36 17.16 14.96
#